data_AF-A0A1Q3SSY3-F1
#
_entry.id   AF-A0A1Q3SSY3-F1
#
_cell.length_a   1.000
_cell.length_b   1.000
_cell.length_c   1.000
_cell.angle_alpha   90.00
_cell.angle_beta   90.00
_cell.angle_gamma   90.00
#
_symmetry.space_group_name_H-M   'P 1'
#
loop_
_entity.id
_entity.type
_entity.pdbx_description
1 polymer ?
#
loop_
_entity_poly.entity_id
_entity_poly.type
_entity_poly.pdbx_seq_one_letter_code
_entity_poly.pdbx_strand_id
1 'polypeptide(L)'
;MEKRYLKNILIWVLPTIFLLLSMIPMAYPVFFPLILQIVVTVCAIIITYLLFTEKPRYYIFWGIAFIIIICIFNPIVHFNVTMGFDIPLALIAALIFMANWWFVFRKNG
;
A
#
# COMPACT_ATOMS: atom_id res chain seq x y z
N MET A 1 20.89 13.02 5.08
CA MET A 1 19.97 12.78 3.95
C MET A 1 19.62 11.30 3.79
N GLU A 2 20.60 10.37 3.85
CA GLU A 2 20.36 8.91 3.73
C GLU A 2 19.27 8.32 4.63
N LYS A 3 19.23 8.66 5.93
CA LYS A 3 18.23 8.08 6.86
C LYS A 3 16.78 8.44 6.50
N ARG A 4 16.54 9.59 5.88
CA ARG A 4 15.20 10.01 5.44
C ARG A 4 14.80 9.28 4.15
N TYR A 5 15.76 9.09 3.25
CA TYR A 5 15.57 8.32 2.01
C TYR A 5 15.23 6.85 2.27
N LEU A 6 15.93 6.19 3.20
CA LEU A 6 15.67 4.81 3.60
C LEU A 6 14.28 4.64 4.24
N LYS A 7 13.90 5.55 5.17
CA LYS A 7 12.56 5.55 5.77
C LYS A 7 11.47 5.73 4.74
N ASN A 8 11.73 6.61 3.76
CA ASN A 8 10.84 6.84 2.65
C ASN A 8 10.65 5.54 1.86
N ILE A 9 11.70 4.93 1.30
CA ILE A 9 11.58 3.70 0.50
C ILE A 9 10.81 2.59 1.21
N LEU A 10 11.02 2.41 2.51
CA LEU A 10 10.32 1.39 3.29
C LEU A 10 8.80 1.53 3.22
N ILE A 11 8.25 2.75 3.19
CA ILE A 11 6.81 2.98 3.12
C ILE A 11 6.19 2.48 1.80
N TRP A 12 6.96 2.40 0.72
CA TRP A 12 6.49 1.86 -0.57
C TRP A 12 6.81 0.38 -0.75
N VAL A 13 8.01 -0.04 -0.34
CA VAL A 13 8.50 -1.42 -0.56
C VAL A 13 7.88 -2.41 0.41
N LEU A 14 7.74 -2.03 1.68
CA LEU A 14 7.23 -2.91 2.73
C LEU A 14 5.79 -3.38 2.46
N PRO A 15 4.79 -2.51 2.18
CA PRO A 15 3.44 -2.98 1.85
C PRO A 15 3.43 -3.81 0.55
N THR A 16 4.27 -3.48 -0.43
CA THR A 16 4.40 -4.26 -1.68
C THR A 16 4.87 -5.69 -1.39
N ILE A 17 5.91 -5.87 -0.57
CA ILE A 17 6.41 -7.20 -0.19
C ILE A 17 5.33 -7.97 0.56
N PHE A 18 4.66 -7.33 1.52
CA PHE A 18 3.60 -7.98 2.30
C PHE A 18 2.43 -8.44 1.43
N LEU A 19 2.01 -7.61 0.47
CA LEU A 19 0.97 -7.95 -0.50
C LEU A 19 1.40 -9.11 -1.41
N LEU A 20 2.64 -9.11 -1.90
CA LEU A 20 3.17 -10.22 -2.71
C LEU A 20 3.31 -11.51 -1.91
N LEU A 21 3.75 -11.43 -0.65
CA LEU A 21 3.79 -12.58 0.26
C LEU A 21 2.39 -13.16 0.46
N SER A 22 1.36 -12.32 0.62
CA SER A 22 -0.01 -12.79 0.80
C SER A 22 -0.55 -13.65 -0.36
N MET A 23 0.07 -13.57 -1.55
CA MET A 23 -0.28 -14.35 -2.72
C MET A 23 0.35 -15.75 -2.73
N ILE A 24 1.37 -16.00 -1.90
CA ILE A 24 2.06 -17.28 -1.86
C ILE A 24 1.22 -18.28 -1.05
N PRO A 25 0.92 -19.48 -1.55
CA PRO A 25 0.15 -20.49 -0.82
C PRO A 25 1.02 -21.15 0.27
N MET A 26 1.27 -20.42 1.36
CA MET A 26 1.94 -20.91 2.57
C MET A 26 0.99 -20.90 3.76
N ALA A 27 1.24 -21.78 4.73
CA ALA A 27 0.55 -21.79 6.00
C ALA A 27 1.02 -20.61 6.86
N TYR A 28 0.44 -19.44 6.61
CA TYR A 28 0.72 -18.24 7.40
C TYR A 28 0.15 -18.36 8.82
N PRO A 29 0.79 -17.73 9.82
CA PRO A 29 0.21 -17.58 11.14
C PRO A 29 -1.16 -16.91 11.07
N VAL A 30 -2.08 -17.27 11.98
CA VAL A 30 -3.45 -16.73 12.04
C VAL A 30 -3.49 -15.20 12.05
N PHE A 31 -2.48 -14.54 12.62
CA PHE A 31 -2.39 -13.09 12.70
C PHE A 31 -1.83 -12.40 11.45
N PHE A 32 -1.26 -13.14 10.49
CA PHE A 32 -0.63 -12.57 9.30
C PHE A 32 -1.58 -11.71 8.45
N PRO A 33 -2.83 -12.13 8.15
CA PRO A 33 -3.76 -11.30 7.37
C PRO A 33 -4.10 -9.97 8.05
N LEU A 34 -4.18 -9.98 9.39
CA LEU A 34 -4.44 -8.77 10.17
C LEU A 34 -3.23 -7.83 10.17
N ILE A 35 -2.02 -8.37 10.31
CA ILE A 35 -0.78 -7.59 10.20
C ILE A 35 -0.65 -6.98 8.79
N LEU A 36 -0.92 -7.77 7.75
CA LEU A 36 -0.95 -7.33 6.36
C LEU A 36 -1.88 -6.12 6.18
N GLN A 37 -3.13 -6.24 6.62
CA GLN A 37 -4.13 -5.17 6.54
C GLN A 37 -3.68 -3.90 7.26
N ILE A 38 -3.15 -4.02 8.48
CA ILE A 38 -2.62 -2.88 9.25
C ILE A 38 -1.47 -2.21 8.49
N VAL A 39 -0.50 -2.98 8.05
CA VAL A 39 0.70 -2.48 7.37
C VAL A 39 0.34 -1.76 6.08
N VAL A 40 -0.49 -2.37 5.23
CA VAL A 40 -0.92 -1.80 3.95
C VAL A 40 -1.73 -0.53 4.18
N THR A 41 -2.67 -0.54 5.13
CA THR A 41 -3.51 0.62 5.45
C THR A 41 -2.68 1.78 5.99
N VAL A 42 -1.79 1.55 6.95
CA VAL A 42 -0.94 2.59 7.53
C VAL A 42 -0.02 3.20 6.45
N CYS A 43 0.60 2.38 5.61
CA CYS A 43 1.45 2.88 4.53
C CYS A 43 0.62 3.69 3.51
N ALA A 44 -0.56 3.22 3.14
CA ALA A 44 -1.45 3.94 2.24
C ALA A 44 -1.89 5.30 2.81
N ILE A 45 -2.19 5.38 4.11
CA ILE A 45 -2.52 6.64 4.80
C ILE A 45 -1.34 7.62 4.72
N ILE A 46 -0.13 7.15 5.04
CA ILE A 46 1.08 7.98 5.00
C ILE A 46 1.33 8.50 3.58
N ILE A 47 1.24 7.63 2.56
CA ILE A 47 1.45 8.05 1.16
C ILE A 47 0.36 9.04 0.73
N THR A 48 -0.89 8.81 1.10
CA THR A 48 -2.00 9.72 0.81
C THR A 48 -1.73 11.10 1.42
N TYR A 49 -1.29 11.15 2.68
CA TYR A 49 -0.90 12.41 3.33
C TYR A 49 0.25 13.11 2.60
N LEU A 50 1.31 12.38 2.24
CA LEU A 50 2.45 12.93 1.51
C LEU A 50 2.05 13.46 0.12
N LEU A 51 1.13 12.77 -0.57
CA LEU A 51 0.60 13.21 -1.86
C LEU A 51 -0.16 14.54 -1.75
N PHE A 52 -0.94 14.74 -0.68
CA PHE A 52 -1.68 15.98 -0.50
C PHE A 52 -0.84 17.14 0.05
N THR A 53 0.25 16.86 0.78
CA THR A 53 1.07 17.89 1.44
C THR A 53 2.31 18.28 0.65
N GLU A 54 2.96 17.32 -0.04
CA GLU A 54 4.25 17.56 -0.70
C GLU A 54 4.16 17.60 -2.22
N LYS A 55 3.07 17.13 -2.83
CA LYS A 55 2.96 16.98 -4.28
C LYS A 55 1.95 17.93 -4.91
N PRO A 56 2.19 18.37 -6.16
CA PRO A 56 1.23 19.18 -6.90
C PRO A 56 -0.13 18.48 -7.11
N ARG A 57 -1.19 19.28 -7.29
CA ARG A 57 -2.57 18.80 -7.46
C ARG A 57 -2.79 17.82 -8.61
N TYR A 58 -1.95 17.81 -9.63
CA TYR A 58 -2.10 16.84 -10.73
C TYR A 58 -1.82 15.39 -10.29
N TYR A 59 -1.22 15.14 -9.12
CA TYR A 59 -1.06 13.79 -8.55
C TYR A 59 -2.25 13.33 -7.68
N ILE A 60 -3.34 14.11 -7.58
CA ILE A 60 -4.52 13.77 -6.76
C ILE A 60 -5.11 12.40 -7.13
N PHE A 61 -5.03 11.97 -8.39
CA PHE A 61 -5.51 10.66 -8.81
C PHE A 61 -4.82 9.50 -8.07
N TRP A 62 -3.53 9.64 -7.73
CA TRP A 62 -2.84 8.66 -6.87
C TRP A 62 -3.41 8.67 -5.46
N GLY A 63 -3.71 9.85 -4.91
CA GLY A 63 -4.32 9.99 -3.58
C GLY A 63 -5.66 9.27 -3.51
N ILE A 64 -6.49 9.42 -4.55
CA ILE A 64 -7.76 8.69 -4.68
C ILE A 64 -7.53 7.17 -4.72
N ALA A 65 -6.56 6.71 -5.50
CA ALA A 65 -6.22 5.28 -5.56
C ALA A 65 -5.81 4.72 -4.19
N PHE A 66 -5.02 5.45 -3.40
CA PHE A 66 -4.66 5.04 -2.04
C PHE A 66 -5.83 5.12 -1.06
N ILE A 67 -6.74 6.08 -1.20
CA ILE A 67 -7.98 6.11 -0.41
C ILE A 67 -8.80 4.85 -0.65
N ILE A 68 -8.92 4.40 -1.91
CA ILE A 68 -9.61 3.14 -2.24
C ILE A 68 -8.89 1.95 -1.58
N ILE A 69 -7.56 1.89 -1.64
CA ILE A 69 -6.77 0.85 -0.96
C ILE A 69 -7.02 0.88 0.56
N ILE A 70 -7.03 2.06 1.19
CA ILE A 70 -7.35 2.23 2.62
C ILE A 70 -8.72 1.65 2.91
N CYS A 71 -9.73 1.95 2.11
CA CYS A 71 -11.08 1.41 2.31
C CYS A 71 -11.11 -0.12 2.21
N ILE A 72 -10.42 -0.70 1.23
CA ILE A 72 -10.46 -2.16 1.00
C ILE A 72 -9.68 -2.93 2.07
N PHE A 73 -8.48 -2.48 2.42
CA PHE A 73 -7.60 -3.16 3.36
C PHE A 73 -7.79 -2.72 4.81
N ASN A 74 -8.80 -1.89 5.11
CA ASN A 74 -9.07 -1.41 6.45
C ASN A 74 -9.38 -2.59 7.40
N PRO A 75 -8.57 -2.84 8.45
CA PRO A 75 -8.85 -3.92 9.39
C PRO A 75 -10.12 -3.71 10.21
N ILE A 76 -10.64 -2.47 10.30
CA ILE A 76 -11.87 -2.12 11.03
C ILE A 76 -13.11 -2.46 10.20
N VAL A 77 -13.04 -2.29 8.88
CA VAL A 77 -14.18 -2.49 7.97
C VAL A 77 -13.93 -3.79 7.21
N HIS A 78 -14.52 -4.88 7.70
CA HIS A 78 -14.48 -6.15 6.99
C HIS A 78 -15.41 -6.11 5.77
N PHE A 79 -14.83 -5.79 4.61
CA PHE A 79 -15.44 -6.17 3.34
C PHE A 79 -15.29 -7.69 3.21
N ASN A 80 -16.42 -8.41 3.26
CA ASN A 80 -16.48 -9.78 2.76
C ASN A 80 -16.34 -9.71 1.24
N VAL A 81 -15.12 -9.49 0.78
CA VAL A 81 -14.80 -9.63 -0.63
C VAL A 81 -15.01 -11.11 -0.95
N THR A 82 -15.91 -11.38 -1.90
CA THR A 82 -16.31 -12.73 -2.30
C THR A 82 -15.06 -13.59 -2.53
N MET A 83 -15.04 -14.80 -1.97
CA MET A 83 -13.89 -15.72 -2.06
C MET A 83 -13.32 -15.75 -3.49
N GLY A 84 -12.06 -15.32 -3.65
CA GLY A 84 -11.34 -15.34 -4.92
C GLY A 84 -10.85 -13.98 -5.44
N PHE A 85 -11.35 -12.86 -4.91
CA PHE A 85 -10.88 -11.52 -5.32
C PHE A 85 -9.67 -11.01 -4.52
N ASP A 86 -9.30 -11.66 -3.43
CA ASP A 86 -8.20 -11.21 -2.56
C ASP A 86 -6.85 -11.18 -3.27
N ILE A 87 -6.56 -12.20 -4.09
CA ILE A 87 -5.28 -12.30 -4.83
C ILE A 87 -5.17 -11.22 -5.92
N PRO A 88 -6.15 -11.06 -6.84
CA PRO A 88 -6.12 -9.96 -7.81
C PRO A 88 -6.00 -8.59 -7.14
N LEU A 89 -6.71 -8.40 -6.03
CA LEU A 89 -6.75 -7.11 -5.35
C LEU A 89 -5.44 -6.81 -4.62
N ALA A 90 -4.80 -7.81 -4.02
CA ALA A 90 -3.46 -7.69 -3.47
C ALA A 90 -2.42 -7.35 -4.55
N LEU A 91 -2.51 -8.00 -5.72
CA LEU A 91 -1.62 -7.71 -6.85
C LEU A 91 -1.81 -6.28 -7.38
N ILE A 92 -3.05 -5.83 -7.57
CA ILE A 92 -3.36 -4.47 -8.03
C ILE A 92 -2.81 -3.45 -7.02
N ALA A 93 -3.05 -3.66 -5.72
CA ALA A 93 -2.51 -2.78 -4.69
C ALA A 93 -0.97 -2.74 -4.73
N ALA A 94 -0.31 -3.89 -4.83
CA ALA A 94 1.16 -3.97 -4.92
C ALA A 94 1.70 -3.18 -6.12
N LEU A 95 1.06 -3.31 -7.28
CA LEU A 95 1.41 -2.55 -8.48
C LEU A 95 1.20 -1.04 -8.28
N ILE A 96 0.11 -0.61 -7.63
CA ILE A 96 -0.14 0.80 -7.33
C ILE A 96 0.93 1.38 -6.40
N PHE A 97 1.31 0.67 -5.33
CA PHE A 97 2.39 1.09 -4.44
C PHE A 97 3.72 1.27 -5.20
N MET A 98 4.09 0.27 -6.00
CA MET A 98 5.33 0.28 -6.78
C MET A 98 5.32 1.40 -7.84
N ALA A 99 4.21 1.56 -8.56
CA ALA A 99 4.06 2.56 -9.61
C ALA A 99 4.06 3.98 -9.03
N ASN A 100 3.37 4.21 -7.92
CA ASN A 100 3.38 5.50 -7.24
C ASN A 100 4.80 5.91 -6.83
N TRP A 101 5.57 4.98 -6.27
CA TRP A 101 6.96 5.25 -5.93
C TRP A 101 7.78 5.65 -7.16
N TRP A 102 7.71 4.85 -8.23
CA TRP A 102 8.48 5.05 -9.45
C TRP A 102 8.17 6.37 -10.16
N PHE A 103 6.88 6.71 -10.28
CA PHE A 103 6.44 7.88 -11.06
C PHE A 103 6.37 9.17 -10.25
N VAL A 104 6.11 9.11 -8.94
CA VAL A 104 5.83 10.31 -8.13
C VAL A 104 6.98 10.67 -7.19
N PHE A 105 7.58 9.68 -6.51
CA PHE A 105 8.53 9.94 -5.41
C PHE A 105 10.00 9.63 -5.74
N ARG A 106 10.28 8.80 -6.75
CA ARG A 106 11.65 8.41 -7.15
C ARG A 106 12.55 9.60 -7.48
N LYS A 107 12.02 10.67 -8.08
CA LYS A 107 12.80 11.86 -8.49
C LYS A 107 13.14 12.82 -7.35
N ASN A 108 12.59 12.62 -6.15
CA ASN A 108 12.81 13.48 -4.98
C ASN A 108 13.85 12.90 -3.99
N GLY A 109 14.57 11.85 -4.36
CA GLY A 109 15.58 11.22 -3.52
C GLY A 109 16.92 11.08 -4.22
#